data_AF-A0A177NPB0-F1
#
_entry.id   AF-A0A177NPB0-F1
#
_cell.length_a   1.000
_cell.length_b   1.000
_cell.length_c   1.000
_cell.angle_alpha   90.00
_cell.angle_beta   90.00
_cell.angle_gamma   90.00
#
_symmetry.space_group_name_H-M   'P 1'
#
loop_
_entity.id
_entity.type
_entity.pdbx_description
1 polymer ?
#
loop_
_entity_poly.entity_id
_entity_poly.type
_entity_poly.pdbx_seq_one_letter_code
_entity_poly.pdbx_strand_id
1 'polypeptide(L)' 'MQMQAVKSSTIEVVGYDKDSRKMRVAFKDRPAQEFCHVPEQLFSEFLKARSKNRFYKRHLQNLFPC' A
#
# COMPACT_ATOMS: atom_id res chain seq x y z
N MET A 1 0.45 9.96 -9.20
CA MET A 1 0.12 9.19 -7.97
C MET A 1 -0.81 9.99 -7.06
N GLN A 2 -1.98 9.45 -6.68
CA GLN A 2 -2.89 10.07 -5.72
C GLN A 2 -2.79 9.34 -4.38
N MET A 3 -2.54 10.08 -3.29
CA MET A 3 -2.45 9.55 -1.93
C MET A 3 -3.82 9.60 -1.24
N GLN A 4 -4.26 8.50 -0.64
CA GLN A 4 -5.54 8.37 0.08
C GLN A 4 -5.32 7.92 1.52
N ALA A 5 -5.90 8.65 2.46
CA ALA A 5 -5.87 8.28 3.88
C ALA A 5 -6.70 7.02 4.14
N VAL A 6 -6.19 6.12 4.98
CA VAL A 6 -6.86 4.86 5.32
C VAL A 6 -7.07 4.72 6.82
N LYS A 7 -8.20 4.12 7.21
CA LYS A 7 -8.47 3.80 8.61
C LYS A 7 -7.63 2.58 9.04
N SER A 8 -6.44 2.83 9.57
CA SER A 8 -5.54 1.82 10.12
C SER A 8 -4.79 2.34 11.35
N SER A 9 -4.42 1.44 12.24
CA SER A 9 -3.59 1.77 13.41
C SER A 9 -2.15 2.06 13.01
N THR A 10 -1.62 1.42 11.97
CA THR A 10 -0.20 1.52 11.57
C THR A 10 0.05 2.25 10.26
N ILE A 11 -0.96 2.29 9.38
CA ILE A 11 -0.86 2.88 8.04
C ILE A 11 -1.69 4.14 8.04
N GLU A 12 -1.11 5.24 7.56
CA GLU A 12 -1.77 6.53 7.54
C GLU A 12 -2.37 6.80 6.16
N VAL A 13 -1.54 6.64 5.13
CA VAL A 13 -1.88 7.03 3.76
C VAL A 13 -1.34 5.97 2.80
N VAL A 14 -2.11 5.69 1.75
CA VAL A 14 -1.69 4.80 0.66
C VAL A 14 -1.91 5.51 -0.65
N GLY A 15 -0.88 5.53 -1.51
CA GLY A 15 -0.98 6.00 -2.87
C GLY A 15 -0.77 4.88 -3.86
N TYR A 16 -1.44 4.99 -5.01
CA TYR A 16 -1.21 4.12 -6.14
C TYR A 16 -1.19 4.95 -7.42
N ASP A 17 -0.33 4.53 -8.33
CA ASP A 17 -0.16 5.10 -9.65
C ASP A 17 -0.37 3.99 -10.68
N LYS A 18 -1.45 4.12 -11.46
CA LYS A 18 -1.85 3.13 -12.45
C LYS A 18 -0.89 3.09 -13.64
N ASP A 19 -0.34 4.25 -14.01
CA ASP A 19 0.52 4.39 -15.19
C ASP A 19 1.88 3.74 -14.95
N SER A 20 2.46 3.99 -13.76
CA SER A 20 3.75 3.43 -13.38
C SER A 20 3.65 2.09 -12.64
N ARG A 21 2.43 1.63 -12.29
CA ARG A 21 2.17 0.47 -11.42
C ARG A 21 2.96 0.54 -10.11
N LYS A 22 3.10 1.76 -9.58
CA LYS A 22 3.79 2.05 -8.32
C LYS A 22 2.78 2.28 -7.22
N MET A 23 3.03 1.67 -6.08
CA MET A 23 2.26 1.88 -4.85
C MET A 23 3.18 2.45 -3.78
N ARG A 24 2.68 3.40 -3.01
CA ARG A 24 3.37 3.99 -1.87
C ARG A 24 2.53 3.81 -0.62
N VAL A 25 3.14 3.31 0.45
CA VAL A 25 2.49 3.11 1.74
C VAL A 25 3.19 3.95 2.78
N ALA A 26 2.50 4.96 3.29
CA ALA A 26 2.96 5.80 4.40
C ALA A 26 2.47 5.22 5.72
N PHE A 27 3.39 5.03 6.66
CA PHE A 27 3.12 4.51 7.99
C PHE A 27 3.22 5.62 9.01
N LYS A 28 2.54 5.45 10.15
CA LYS A 28 2.59 6.43 11.25
C LYS A 28 3.93 6.42 11.97
N ASP A 29 4.48 5.22 12.19
CA ASP A 29 5.64 5.02 13.05
C ASP A 29 6.94 4.70 12.28
N ARG A 30 6.91 4.74 10.94
CA ARG A 30 8.08 4.42 10.11
C ARG A 30 8.03 5.11 8.74
N PRO A 31 9.18 5.21 8.03
CA PRO A 31 9.24 5.81 6.71
C PRO A 31 8.28 5.16 5.71
N ALA A 32 7.80 5.96 4.76
CA ALA A 32 6.99 5.45 3.66
C ALA A 32 7.78 4.44 2.84
N GLN A 33 7.13 3.35 2.44
CA GLN A 33 7.71 2.33 1.58
C GLN A 33 7.06 2.37 0.21
N GLU A 34 7.87 2.25 -0.83
CA GLU A 34 7.44 2.20 -2.21
C GLU A 34 7.53 0.77 -2.74
N PHE A 35 6.59 0.43 -3.61
CA PHE A 35 6.46 -0.88 -4.21
C PHE A 35 6.24 -0.68 -5.71
N CYS A 36 7.11 -1.26 -6.50
CA CYS A 36 7.02 -1.23 -7.95
C CYS A 36 6.28 -2.49 -8.46
N HIS A 37 5.70 -2.43 -9.65
CA HIS A 37 4.99 -3.55 -10.30
C HIS A 37 3.80 -4.11 -9.50
N VAL A 38 3.15 -3.28 -8.68
CA VAL A 38 1.96 -3.69 -7.93
C VAL A 38 0.75 -3.70 -8.86
N PRO A 39 -0.02 -4.80 -8.94
CA PRO A 39 -1.25 -4.84 -9.73
C PRO A 39 -2.34 -3.94 -9.15
N GLU A 40 -3.14 -3.31 -10.00
CA GLU A 40 -4.25 -2.44 -9.56
C GLU A 40 -5.31 -3.21 -8.75
N GLN A 41 -5.54 -4.48 -9.09
CA GLN A 41 -6.43 -5.35 -8.33
C GLN A 41 -5.93 -5.48 -6.87
N LEU A 42 -4.62 -5.63 -6.67
CA LEU A 42 -4.05 -5.78 -5.33
C LEU A 42 -4.22 -4.51 -4.51
N PHE A 43 -4.05 -3.34 -5.13
CA PHE A 43 -4.34 -2.06 -4.49
C PHE A 43 -5.83 -1.94 -4.10
N SER A 44 -6.73 -2.36 -4.99
CA SER A 44 -8.17 -2.35 -4.72
C SER A 44 -8.55 -3.28 -3.56
N GLU A 45 -7.96 -4.48 -3.50
CA GLU A 45 -8.11 -5.42 -2.38
C GLU A 45 -7.52 -4.86 -1.09
N PHE A 46 -6.38 -4.17 -1.18
CA PHE A 46 -5.76 -3.52 -0.04
C PHE A 46 -6.68 -2.45 0.57
N LEU A 47 -7.32 -1.62 -0.26
CA LEU A 47 -8.30 -0.63 0.18
C LEU A 47 -9.53 -1.27 0.84
N LYS A 48 -10.02 -2.39 0.32
CA LYS A 48 -11.17 -3.14 0.87
C LYS A 48 -10.81 -3.98 2.10
N ALA A 49 -9.53 -4.26 2.36
CA ALA A 49 -9.11 -5.13 3.44
C ALA A 49 -9.53 -4.60 4.82
N ARG A 50 -10.13 -5.47 5.65
CA ARG A 50 -10.54 -5.15 7.03
C ARG A 50 -9.39 -4.74 7.93
N SER A 51 -8.19 -5.28 7.70
CA SER A 51 -6.96 -4.88 8.38
C SER A 51 -5.87 -4.59 7.36
N LYS A 52 -5.54 -3.30 7.20
CA LYS A 52 -4.49 -2.84 6.28
C LYS A 52 -3.14 -3.44 6.66
N ASN A 53 -2.78 -3.41 7.95
CA ASN A 53 -1.51 -3.98 8.41
C ASN A 53 -1.38 -5.48 8.11
N ARG A 54 -2.44 -6.26 8.33
CA ARG A 54 -2.43 -7.71 8.08
C ARG A 54 -2.40 -8.03 6.59
N PHE A 55 -3.05 -7.22 5.76
CA PHE A 55 -2.98 -7.36 4.30
C PHE A 55 -1.57 -7.03 3.81
N TYR A 56 -1.02 -5.91 4.25
CA TYR A 56 0.34 -5.47 3.95
C TYR A 56 1.39 -6.57 4.22
N LYS A 57 1.39 -7.15 5.42
CA LYS A 57 2.37 -8.19 5.78
C LYS A 57 2.27 -9.46 4.94
N ARG A 58 1.08 -9.78 4.42
CA ARG A 58 0.83 -11.03 3.67
C ARG A 58 1.04 -10.88 2.17
N HIS A 59 0.69 -9.73 1.62
CA HIS A 59 0.58 -9.55 0.18
C HIS A 59 1.53 -8.49 -0.39
N LEU A 60 2.20 -7.70 0.45
CA LEU A 60 3.05 -6.59 -0.03
C LEU A 60 4.47 -6.70 0.52
N GLN A 61 4.62 -6.99 1.81
CA GLN A 61 5.91 -7.07 2.46
C GLN A 61 6.80 -8.11 1.77
N ASN A 62 7.97 -7.66 1.27
CA ASN A 62 8.99 -8.47 0.61
C ASN A 62 8.58 -9.14 -0.72
N LEU A 63 7.41 -8.81 -1.27
CA LEU A 63 6.93 -9.41 -2.52
C LEU A 63 7.16 -8.52 -3.75
N PHE A 64 7.30 -7.22 -3.55
CA PHE A 64 7.46 -6.26 -4.64
C PHE A 64 8.75 -5.46 -4.44
N PRO A 65 9.81 -5.74 -5.21
CA PRO A 65 11.02 -4.93 -5.20
C PRO A 65 10.78 -3.61 -5.91
N CYS A 66 11.31 -2.55 -5.30
CA CYS A 66 11.47 -1.19 -5.78
C CYS A 66 12.83 -0.77 -5.15
#